data_AF-A0A396HED5-F1
#
_entry.id   AF-A0A396HED5-F1
#
_cell.length_a   1.000
_cell.length_b   1.000
_cell.length_c   1.000
_cell.angle_alpha   90.00
_cell.angle_beta   90.00
_cell.angle_gamma   90.00
#
_symmetry.space_group_name_H-M   'P 1'
#
loop_
_entity.id
_entity.type
_entity.pdbx_description
1 polymer ?
#
loop_
_entity_poly.entity_id
_entity_poly.type
_entity_poly.pdbx_seq_one_letter_code
_entity_poly.pdbx_strand_id
1 'polypeptide(L)' 'MLENFLRNHPPTFKGRYDPDGAQTCLKEIERVFRVMQCTEGQKVRFGTHMLADEADDWWVSLLPTLEQDGVVVT' A
#
# COMPACT_ATOMS: atom_id res chain seq x y z
N MET A 1 -14.60 -6.45 -0.76
CA MET A 1 -13.52 -6.09 0.20
C MET A 1 -12.62 -5.00 -0.36
N LEU A 2 -11.97 -5.20 -1.52
CA LEU A 2 -11.26 -4.11 -2.21
C LEU A 2 -12.21 -2.95 -2.57
N GLU A 3 -13.40 -3.24 -3.09
CA GLU A 3 -14.41 -2.21 -3.37
C GLU A 3 -14.80 -1.41 -2.12
N ASN A 4 -14.93 -2.07 -0.97
CA ASN A 4 -15.19 -1.40 0.31
C ASN A 4 -14.01 -0.51 0.72
N PHE A 5 -12.77 -0.96 0.49
CA PHE A 5 -11.57 -0.17 0.72
C PHE A 5 -11.57 1.09 -0.15
N LEU A 6 -11.76 0.95 -1.46
CA LEU A 6 -11.81 2.06 -2.41
C LEU A 6 -12.97 3.03 -2.12
N ARG A 7 -14.10 2.54 -1.61
CA ARG A 7 -15.24 3.37 -1.17
C ARG A 7 -14.90 4.28 0.02
N ASN A 8 -13.83 4.00 0.77
CA ASN A 8 -13.32 4.88 1.82
C ASN A 8 -12.35 5.96 1.29
N HIS A 9 -12.19 6.07 -0.03
CA HIS A 9 -11.33 7.05 -0.70
C HIS A 9 -9.90 7.10 -0.13
N PRO A 10 -9.19 5.96 -0.08
CA PRO A 10 -7.80 5.93 0.35
C PRO A 10 -6.94 6.83 -0.55
N PRO A 11 -5.94 7.52 -0.02
CA PRO A 11 -5.03 8.33 -0.82
C PRO A 11 -4.09 7.45 -1.66
N THR A 12 -3.70 7.96 -2.82
CA THR A 12 -2.68 7.33 -3.69
C THR A 12 -1.29 7.88 -3.35
N PHE A 13 -0.28 7.02 -3.28
CA PHE A 13 1.11 7.42 -3.08
C PHE A 13 1.93 7.29 -4.36
N LYS A 14 2.43 8.42 -4.86
CA LYS A 14 3.20 8.49 -6.10
C LYS A 14 4.70 8.20 -5.94
N GLY A 15 5.23 8.21 -4.71
CA GLY A 15 6.68 8.00 -4.49
C GLY A 15 7.56 9.25 -4.65
N ARG A 16 6.97 10.45 -4.68
CA ARG A 16 7.72 11.71 -4.72
C ARG A 16 8.50 11.92 -3.42
N TYR A 17 9.59 12.68 -3.49
CA TYR A 17 10.36 13.13 -2.32
C TYR A 17 9.57 14.18 -1.52
N ASP A 18 8.58 13.70 -0.77
CA ASP A 18 7.71 14.48 0.12
C ASP A 18 7.47 13.67 1.40
N PRO A 19 8.36 13.80 2.41
CA PRO A 19 8.26 13.04 3.65
C PRO A 19 6.96 13.29 4.41
N ASP A 20 6.46 14.54 4.42
CA ASP A 20 5.23 14.90 5.12
C ASP A 20 3.99 14.36 4.39
N GLY A 21 3.99 14.44 3.06
CA GLY A 21 2.96 13.83 2.22
C GLY A 21 2.93 12.30 2.36
N ALA A 22 4.09 11.65 2.37
CA ALA A 22 4.21 10.21 2.59
C ALA A 22 3.67 9.80 3.96
N GLN A 23 4.04 10.54 5.01
CA GLN A 23 3.56 10.28 6.37
C GLN A 23 2.04 10.49 6.50
N THR A 24 1.49 11.49 5.81
CA THR A 24 0.04 11.75 5.79
C THR A 24 -0.71 10.65 5.07
N CYS A 25 -0.25 10.26 3.87
CA CYS A 25 -0.81 9.17 3.10
C CYS A 25 -0.86 7.86 3.91
N LEU A 26 0.24 7.50 4.57
CA LEU A 26 0.31 6.31 5.42
C LEU A 26 -0.71 6.35 6.58
N LYS A 27 -0.83 7.49 7.27
CA LYS A 27 -1.79 7.65 8.37
C LYS A 27 -3.24 7.47 7.91
N GLU A 28 -3.58 7.98 6.74
CA GLU A 28 -4.93 7.87 6.17
C GLU A 28 -5.24 6.43 5.72
N ILE A 29 -4.29 5.74 5.09
CA ILE A 29 -4.43 4.33 4.71
C ILE A 29 -4.59 3.43 5.95
N GLU A 30 -3.76 3.63 6.99
CA GLU A 30 -3.89 2.93 8.29
C GLU A 30 -5.24 3.23 8.97
N ARG A 31 -5.73 4.47 8.79
CA ARG A 31 -7.13 4.92 8.96
C ARG A 31 -8.12 3.83 8.53
N VAL A 32 -8.11 3.59 7.23
CA VAL A 32 -9.07 2.73 6.55
C VAL A 32 -8.88 1.27 6.95
N PHE A 33 -7.63 0.79 7.05
CA PHE A 33 -7.34 -0.59 7.48
C PHE A 33 -7.93 -0.91 8.85
N ARG A 34 -7.85 0.03 9.80
CA ARG A 34 -8.42 -0.15 11.13
C ARG A 34 -9.94 -0.25 11.10
N VAL A 35 -10.60 0.64 10.36
CA VAL A 35 -12.07 0.65 10.23
C VAL A 35 -12.57 -0.64 9.57
N MET A 36 -11.82 -1.13 8.58
CA MET A 36 -12.15 -2.36 7.85
C MET A 36 -11.71 -3.65 8.54
N GLN A 37 -10.91 -3.56 9.62
CA GLN A 37 -10.31 -4.71 10.30
C GLN A 37 -9.50 -5.61 9.34
N CYS A 38 -8.69 -4.99 8.48
CA CYS A 38 -7.86 -5.72 7.52
C CYS A 38 -6.83 -6.61 8.23
N THR A 39 -6.69 -7.86 7.77
CA THR A 39 -5.56 -8.73 8.12
C THR A 39 -4.26 -8.18 7.54
N GLU A 40 -3.10 -8.58 8.06
CA GLU A 40 -1.80 -8.13 7.54
C GLU A 40 -1.68 -8.34 6.04
N GLY A 41 -2.16 -9.47 5.52
CA GLY A 41 -2.11 -9.69 4.08
C GLY A 41 -3.09 -8.86 3.25
N GLN A 42 -4.26 -8.55 3.82
CA GLN A 42 -5.15 -7.58 3.19
C GLN A 42 -4.52 -6.17 3.15
N LYS A 43 -3.75 -5.79 4.18
CA LYS A 43 -3.03 -4.51 4.20
C LYS A 43 -1.97 -4.46 3.11
N VAL A 44 -1.17 -5.51 2.94
CA VAL A 44 -0.16 -5.59 1.86
C VAL A 44 -0.86 -5.47 0.51
N ARG A 45 -1.90 -6.26 0.26
CA ARG A 45 -2.62 -6.25 -1.02
C ARG A 45 -3.32 -4.92 -1.33
N PHE A 46 -3.93 -4.28 -0.34
CA PHE A 46 -4.64 -3.02 -0.54
C PHE A 46 -3.70 -1.82 -0.56
N GLY A 47 -2.66 -1.81 0.27
CA GLY A 47 -1.66 -0.74 0.32
C GLY A 47 -0.86 -0.67 -0.97
N THR A 48 -0.44 -1.81 -1.51
CA THR A 48 0.28 -1.89 -2.79
C THR A 48 -0.58 -1.43 -3.97
N HIS A 49 -1.88 -1.68 -3.93
CA HIS A 49 -2.83 -1.15 -4.91
C HIS A 49 -2.94 0.39 -4.89
N MET A 50 -2.54 1.06 -3.80
CA MET A 50 -2.55 2.52 -3.70
C MET A 50 -1.24 3.18 -4.14
N LEU A 51 -0.24 2.38 -4.54
CA LEU A 51 0.98 2.91 -5.13
C LEU A 51 0.70 3.35 -6.57
N ALA A 52 1.38 4.40 -7.00
CA ALA A 52 1.35 4.88 -8.37
C ALA A 52 2.71 5.45 -8.75
N ASP A 53 2.91 5.66 -10.05
CA ASP A 53 4.12 6.28 -10.61
C ASP A 53 5.40 5.64 -10.01
N GLU A 54 6.32 6.44 -9.47
CA GLU A 54 7.61 5.97 -8.98
C GLU A 54 7.51 4.95 -7.83
N ALA A 55 6.46 5.02 -7.02
CA ALA A 55 6.27 4.06 -5.93
C ALA A 55 5.81 2.68 -6.42
N ASP A 56 4.98 2.65 -7.48
CA ASP A 56 4.53 1.39 -8.09
C ASP A 56 5.69 0.72 -8.83
N ASP A 57 6.45 1.50 -9.60
CA ASP A 57 7.67 1.04 -10.27
C ASP A 57 8.67 0.42 -9.28
N TRP A 58 8.89 1.08 -8.14
CA TRP A 58 9.74 0.56 -7.08
C TRP A 58 9.21 -0.77 -6.52
N TRP A 59 7.92 -0.85 -6.19
CA TRP A 59 7.31 -2.06 -5.63
C TRP A 59 7.41 -3.25 -6.60
N VAL A 60 7.06 -3.04 -7.87
CA VAL A 60 7.15 -4.07 -8.92
C VAL A 60 8.59 -4.55 -9.10
N SER A 61 9.58 -3.65 -9.03
CA SER A 61 10.99 -4.02 -9.12
C SER A 61 11.48 -4.85 -7.92
N LEU A 62 10.86 -4.69 -6.76
CA LEU A 62 11.24 -5.37 -5.51
C LEU A 62 10.63 -6.78 -5.40
N LEU A 63 9.44 -7.00 -5.97
CA LEU A 63 8.71 -8.28 -5.88
C LEU A 63 9.55 -9.52 -6.20
N PRO A 64 10.30 -9.59 -7.32
CA PRO A 64 11.13 -10.76 -7.64
C PRO A 64 12.20 -11.05 -6.59
N THR A 65 12.72 -10.00 -5.94
CA THR A 65 13.75 -10.13 -4.89
C THR A 65 13.14 -10.74 -3.63
N LEU A 66 11.93 -10.30 -3.24
CA LEU A 66 11.24 -10.83 -2.06
C LEU A 66 10.87 -12.30 -2.22
N GLU A 67 10.48 -12.70 -3.44
CA GLU A 67 10.18 -14.10 -3.77
C GLU A 67 11.42 -15.01 -3.71
N GLN A 68 12.59 -14.49 -4.12
CA GLN A 68 13.87 -15.22 -4.03
C GLN A 68 14.33 -15.42 -2.58
N ASP A 69 14.05 -14.45 -1.70
CA ASP A 69 14.41 -14.51 -0.28
C ASP A 69 13.41 -15.34 0.56
N GLY A 70 12.40 -15.95 -0.09
CA GLY A 70 11.37 -16.73 0.59
C GLY A 70 10.43 -15.89 1.45
N VAL A 71 10.40 -14.57 1.24
CA VAL A 71 9.48 -13.66 1.93
C VAL A 71 8.11 -13.83 1.28
N VAL A 72 7.16 -14.38 2.04
CA VAL A 72 5.77 -14.51 1.60
C VAL A 72 5.15 -13.11 1.58
N VAL A 73 5.00 -12.54 0.38
CA VAL A 73 4.28 -11.29 0.15
C VAL A 73 2.80 -11.61 0.07
N THR A 74 2.16 -11.81 1.22
CA THR A 74 0.71 -12.05 1.29
C THR A 74 0.03 -11.08 2.21
#